data_AF-A0A7K2ZP50-F1
#
_entry.id   AF-A0A7K2ZP50-F1
#
_cell.length_a   1.000
_cell.length_b   1.000
_cell.length_c   1.000
_cell.angle_alpha   90.00
_cell.angle_beta   90.00
_cell.angle_gamma   90.00
#
_symmetry.space_group_name_H-M   'P 1'
#
loop_
_entity.id
_entity.type
_entity.pdbx_description
1 polymer ?
#
loop_
_entity_poly.entity_id
_entity_poly.type
_entity_poly.pdbx_seq_one_letter_code
_entity_poly.pdbx_strand_id
1 'polypeptide(L)'
;MPTEPSPDASAVHQRGLLDTNIMILRKWISPAELPAEVGITTITLAELSAGPHEVRRNDEQSDYDEHAERGRRLDVLQRAESEFDPIPFDVEAARVYGRVCAAVISVGRKPRRRVADLMIASIAIAEGLPLFTTNPDGFKGLDELLTVVPVTRPAVLLDR
;
A
#
# COMPACT_ATOMS: atom_id res chain seq x y z
N MET A 1 -18.13 -22.24 2.74
CA MET A 1 -18.44 -22.17 1.30
C MET A 1 -17.16 -21.76 0.59
N PRO A 2 -16.75 -22.40 -0.51
CA PRO A 2 -15.62 -21.92 -1.27
C PRO A 2 -16.00 -20.54 -1.81
N THR A 3 -15.20 -19.52 -1.49
CA THR A 3 -15.33 -18.17 -2.03
C THR A 3 -15.14 -18.27 -3.54
N GLU A 4 -16.11 -17.77 -4.31
CA GLU A 4 -15.96 -17.61 -5.75
C GLU A 4 -14.65 -16.88 -6.05
N PRO A 5 -13.89 -17.27 -7.09
CA PRO A 5 -12.69 -16.55 -7.45
C PRO A 5 -13.09 -15.10 -7.75
N SER A 6 -12.51 -14.16 -7.01
CA SER A 6 -12.66 -12.73 -7.27
C SER A 6 -12.34 -12.49 -8.75
N PRO A 7 -13.13 -11.69 -9.49
CA PRO A 7 -12.87 -11.43 -10.90
C PRO A 7 -11.45 -10.92 -11.07
N ASP A 8 -10.82 -11.31 -12.19
CA ASP A 8 -9.46 -10.87 -12.56
C ASP A 8 -9.41 -9.34 -12.50
N ALA A 9 -8.65 -8.81 -11.55
CA ALA A 9 -8.61 -7.39 -11.29
C ALA A 9 -8.01 -6.63 -12.47
N SER A 10 -7.14 -7.28 -13.26
CA SER A 10 -6.61 -6.73 -14.51
C SER A 10 -7.70 -6.57 -15.59
N ALA A 11 -8.75 -7.40 -15.55
CA ALA A 11 -9.89 -7.29 -16.46
C ALA A 11 -10.87 -6.18 -16.06
N VAL A 12 -10.87 -5.76 -14.79
CA VAL A 12 -11.76 -4.72 -14.24
C VAL A 12 -11.08 -3.35 -14.19
N HIS A 13 -9.78 -3.31 -13.91
CA HIS A 13 -9.00 -2.08 -13.76
C HIS A 13 -7.74 -2.13 -14.64
N GLN A 14 -7.68 -1.27 -15.67
CA GLN A 14 -6.48 -1.16 -16.51
C GLN A 14 -5.31 -0.52 -15.77
N ARG A 15 -5.57 0.41 -14.84
CA ARG A 15 -4.54 1.12 -14.07
C ARG A 15 -4.92 1.20 -12.60
N GLY A 16 -3.94 1.21 -11.71
CA GLY A 16 -4.17 1.42 -10.27
C GLY A 16 -2.90 1.71 -9.47
N LEU A 17 -3.10 2.26 -8.27
CA LEU A 17 -2.03 2.50 -7.31
C LEU A 17 -1.88 1.30 -6.37
N LEU A 18 -0.62 0.94 -6.10
CA LEU A 18 -0.28 -0.07 -5.13
C LEU A 18 0.01 0.58 -3.79
N ASP A 19 -0.67 0.12 -2.75
CA ASP A 19 -0.31 0.40 -1.37
C ASP A 19 1.07 -0.20 -1.04
N THR A 20 1.76 0.33 -0.03
CA THR A 20 3.10 -0.11 0.38
C THR A 20 3.13 -1.58 0.76
N ASN A 21 2.06 -2.09 1.38
CA ASN A 21 1.97 -3.51 1.71
C ASN A 21 1.95 -4.42 0.46
N ILE A 22 1.41 -3.94 -0.66
CA ILE A 22 1.44 -4.68 -1.92
C ILE A 22 2.87 -4.76 -2.42
N MET A 23 3.62 -3.65 -2.40
CA MET A 23 5.03 -3.63 -2.81
C MET A 23 5.88 -4.62 -2.01
N ILE A 24 5.68 -4.67 -0.69
CA ILE A 24 6.39 -5.59 0.22
C ILE A 24 6.02 -7.05 -0.08
N LEU A 25 4.75 -7.33 -0.36
CA LEU A 25 4.23 -8.68 -0.54
C LEU A 25 4.19 -9.14 -2.00
N ARG A 26 4.57 -8.28 -2.96
CA ARG A 26 4.29 -8.43 -4.39
C ARG A 26 4.73 -9.76 -4.97
N LYS A 27 5.88 -10.28 -4.51
CA LYS A 27 6.42 -11.56 -5.00
C LYS A 27 5.55 -12.79 -4.67
N TRP A 28 4.59 -12.66 -3.76
CA TRP A 28 3.66 -13.72 -3.38
C TRP A 28 2.21 -13.43 -3.76
N ILE A 29 1.93 -12.25 -4.34
CA ILE A 29 0.59 -11.86 -4.78
C ILE A 29 0.37 -12.42 -6.18
N SER A 30 -0.83 -12.95 -6.43
CA SER A 30 -1.23 -13.39 -7.77
C SER A 30 -1.27 -12.20 -8.72
N PRO A 31 -0.60 -12.24 -9.89
CA PRO A 31 -0.67 -11.14 -10.87
C PRO A 31 -2.10 -10.82 -11.35
N ALA A 32 -3.01 -11.79 -11.30
CA ALA A 32 -4.43 -11.60 -11.66
C ALA A 32 -5.21 -10.75 -10.64
N GLU A 33 -4.64 -10.48 -9.45
CA GLU A 33 -5.22 -9.58 -8.46
C GLU A 33 -4.71 -8.14 -8.60
N LEU A 34 -3.82 -7.87 -9.56
CA LEU A 34 -3.25 -6.56 -9.82
C LEU A 34 -3.73 -5.98 -11.15
N PRO A 35 -3.76 -4.65 -11.31
CA PRO A 35 -4.13 -4.03 -12.58
C PRO A 35 -3.03 -4.23 -13.62
N ALA A 36 -3.37 -4.06 -14.89
CA ALA A 36 -2.41 -4.21 -16.00
C ALA A 36 -1.26 -3.19 -15.93
N GLU A 37 -1.58 -1.94 -15.57
CA GLU A 37 -0.59 -0.89 -15.30
C GLU A 37 -0.64 -0.51 -13.82
N VAL A 38 0.53 -0.49 -13.19
CA VAL A 38 0.67 -0.22 -11.75
C VAL A 38 1.48 1.05 -11.53
N GLY A 39 1.08 1.83 -10.51
CA GLY A 39 1.85 2.96 -10.01
C GLY A 39 2.02 2.88 -8.49
N ILE A 40 2.98 3.63 -7.96
CA ILE A 40 3.15 3.86 -6.52
C ILE A 40 3.13 5.36 -6.23
N THR A 41 2.94 5.72 -4.97
CA THR A 41 3.02 7.11 -4.51
C THR A 41 4.41 7.43 -3.95
N THR A 42 4.77 8.71 -3.87
CA THR A 42 5.97 9.13 -3.14
C THR A 42 5.91 8.80 -1.65
N ILE A 43 4.71 8.63 -1.08
CA ILE A 43 4.52 8.20 0.31
C ILE A 43 4.91 6.73 0.46
N THR A 44 4.50 5.88 -0.48
CA THR A 44 4.94 4.48 -0.55
C THR A 44 6.45 4.38 -0.69
N LEU A 45 7.06 5.17 -1.58
CA LEU A 45 8.52 5.23 -1.68
C LEU A 45 9.16 5.65 -0.35
N ALA A 46 8.64 6.69 0.31
CA ALA A 46 9.16 7.15 1.59
C ALA A 46 9.11 6.07 2.69
N GLU A 47 8.02 5.30 2.77
CA GLU A 47 7.90 4.17 3.71
C GLU A 47 8.92 3.06 3.39
N LEU A 48 9.12 2.72 2.11
CA LEU A 48 10.13 1.76 1.69
C LEU A 48 11.55 2.27 1.99
N SER A 49 11.83 3.56 1.81
CA SER A 49 13.11 4.18 2.15
C SER A 49 13.39 4.15 3.65
N ALA A 50 12.36 4.35 4.49
CA ALA A 50 12.49 4.29 5.94
C ALA A 50 12.69 2.85 6.45
N GLY A 51 12.05 1.87 5.81
CA GLY A 51 12.00 0.47 6.26
C GLY A 51 13.35 -0.14 6.68
N PRO A 52 14.43 -0.06 5.88
CA PRO A 52 15.75 -0.56 6.26
C PRO A 52 16.33 0.06 7.53
N HIS A 53 15.96 1.29 7.86
CA HIS A 53 16.44 1.99 9.06
C HIS A 53 15.67 1.61 10.33
N GLU A 54 14.51 0.98 10.19
CA GLU A 54 13.68 0.52 11.32
C GLU A 54 13.96 -0.93 11.75
N VAL A 55 14.86 -1.63 11.04
CA VAL A 55 15.23 -3.01 11.39
C VAL A 55 15.92 -3.02 12.76
N ARG A 56 15.33 -3.74 13.70
CA ARG A 56 15.81 -3.88 15.07
C ARG A 56 16.94 -4.89 15.14
N ARG A 57 17.82 -4.72 16.12
CA ARG A 57 18.98 -5.59 16.32
C ARG A 57 18.58 -6.97 16.84
N ASN A 58 19.42 -7.96 16.57
CA ASN A 58 19.21 -9.34 17.03
C ASN A 58 19.24 -9.48 18.57
N ASP A 59 19.80 -8.52 19.31
CA ASP A 59 19.78 -8.51 20.79
C ASP A 59 18.49 -7.89 21.38
N GLU A 60 17.69 -7.19 20.56
CA GLU A 60 16.43 -6.55 20.96
C GLU A 60 15.19 -7.39 20.62
N GLN A 61 15.33 -8.40 19.74
CA GLN A 61 14.22 -9.22 19.24
C GLN A 61 14.70 -10.54 18.61
N SER A 62 13.78 -11.50 18.41
CA SER A 62 14.06 -12.82 17.81
C SER A 62 13.09 -13.23 16.70
N ASP A 63 12.34 -12.27 16.13
CA ASP A 63 11.35 -12.49 15.09
C ASP A 63 12.00 -12.74 13.71
N TYR A 64 13.17 -12.15 13.47
CA TYR A 64 13.93 -12.26 12.22
C TYR A 64 15.43 -12.03 12.47
N ASP A 65 16.27 -12.46 11.51
CA ASP A 65 17.67 -12.04 11.45
C ASP A 65 17.81 -10.61 10.90
N GLU A 66 18.51 -9.73 11.63
CA GLU A 66 18.70 -8.31 11.31
C GLU A 66 19.25 -8.10 9.89
N HIS A 67 20.34 -8.80 9.54
CA HIS A 67 21.02 -8.57 8.26
C HIS A 67 20.17 -9.06 7.09
N ALA A 68 19.52 -10.21 7.24
CA ALA A 68 18.60 -10.75 6.26
C ALA A 68 17.37 -9.84 6.05
N GLU A 69 16.75 -9.35 7.14
CA GLU A 69 15.59 -8.45 7.05
C GLU A 69 15.97 -7.10 6.44
N ARG A 70 17.11 -6.52 6.84
CA ARG A 70 17.60 -5.27 6.23
C ARG A 70 17.89 -5.43 4.74
N GLY A 71 18.52 -6.55 4.34
CA GLY A 71 18.74 -6.89 2.94
C GLY A 71 17.43 -7.02 2.14
N ARG A 72 16.43 -7.71 2.71
CA ARG A 72 15.10 -7.85 2.11
C ARG A 72 14.41 -6.50 1.87
N ARG A 73 14.46 -5.59 2.85
CA ARG A 73 13.84 -4.26 2.72
C ARG A 73 14.56 -3.39 1.68
N LEU A 74 15.90 -3.45 1.64
CA LEU A 74 16.69 -2.75 0.63
C LEU A 74 16.40 -3.26 -0.79
N ASP A 75 16.26 -4.58 -0.96
CA ASP A 75 15.91 -5.19 -2.24
C ASP A 75 14.52 -4.72 -2.74
N VAL A 76 13.52 -4.62 -1.86
CA VAL A 76 12.20 -4.07 -2.21
C VAL A 76 12.31 -2.59 -2.62
N LEU A 77 13.06 -1.78 -1.86
CA LEU A 77 13.28 -0.37 -2.17
C LEU A 77 13.93 -0.18 -3.55
N GLN A 78 15.05 -0.87 -3.81
CA GLN A 78 15.79 -0.75 -5.06
C GLN A 78 14.95 -1.15 -6.26
N ARG A 79 14.13 -2.20 -6.14
CA ARG A 79 13.17 -2.57 -7.19
C ARG A 79 12.15 -1.47 -7.43
N ALA A 80 11.58 -0.91 -6.37
CA ALA A 80 10.62 0.18 -6.48
C ALA A 80 11.24 1.41 -7.19
N GLU A 81 12.46 1.80 -6.81
CA GLU A 81 13.19 2.91 -7.46
C GLU A 81 13.54 2.63 -8.92
N SER A 82 13.76 1.36 -9.29
CA SER A 82 14.07 0.97 -10.67
C SER A 82 12.84 0.83 -11.58
N GLU A 83 11.68 0.49 -11.01
CA GLU A 83 10.46 0.14 -11.76
C GLU A 83 9.49 1.33 -11.89
N PHE A 84 9.51 2.27 -10.95
CA PHE A 84 8.48 3.31 -10.84
C PHE A 84 9.01 4.74 -10.85
N ASP A 85 8.23 5.64 -11.46
CA ASP A 85 8.26 7.08 -11.22
C ASP A 85 7.09 7.43 -10.28
N PRO A 86 7.32 7.64 -8.97
CA PRO A 86 6.24 7.74 -8.00
C PRO A 86 5.41 9.02 -8.15
N ILE A 87 4.08 8.89 -8.03
CA ILE A 87 3.18 10.04 -8.09
C ILE A 87 3.34 10.90 -6.82
N PRO A 88 3.61 12.21 -6.94
CA PRO A 88 3.84 13.08 -5.79
C PRO A 88 2.58 13.41 -5.00
N PHE A 89 2.75 13.61 -3.69
CA PHE A 89 1.75 14.32 -2.89
C PHE A 89 1.81 15.82 -3.19
N ASP A 90 1.00 16.25 -4.14
CA ASP A 90 0.99 17.62 -4.65
C ASP A 90 -0.10 18.51 -4.01
N VAL A 91 -0.36 19.67 -4.59
CA VAL A 91 -1.36 20.63 -4.08
C VAL A 91 -2.78 20.06 -4.15
N GLU A 92 -3.12 19.34 -5.21
CA GLU A 92 -4.48 18.78 -5.36
C GLU A 92 -4.70 17.61 -4.39
N ALA A 93 -3.72 16.72 -4.24
CA ALA A 93 -3.73 15.68 -3.21
C ALA A 93 -3.82 16.30 -1.79
N ALA A 94 -3.13 17.42 -1.53
CA ALA A 94 -3.24 18.13 -0.26
C ALA A 94 -4.63 18.71 0.02
N ARG A 95 -5.34 19.20 -1.00
CA ARG A 95 -6.75 19.64 -0.87
C ARG A 95 -7.68 18.45 -0.60
N VAL A 96 -7.46 17.35 -1.30
CA VAL A 96 -8.21 16.10 -1.10
C VAL A 96 -8.03 15.57 0.32
N TYR A 97 -6.83 15.65 0.89
CA TYR A 97 -6.51 15.18 2.24
C TYR A 97 -7.43 15.76 3.31
N GLY A 98 -7.87 17.02 3.17
CA GLY A 98 -8.86 17.62 4.07
C GLY A 98 -10.21 16.90 4.05
N ARG A 99 -10.71 16.54 2.85
CA ARG A 99 -11.96 15.78 2.68
C ARG A 99 -11.83 14.35 3.20
N VAL A 100 -10.70 13.70 2.93
CA VAL A 100 -10.36 12.37 3.43
C VAL A 100 -10.36 12.34 4.96
N CYS A 101 -9.72 13.33 5.60
CA CYS A 101 -9.73 13.45 7.06
C CYS A 101 -11.15 13.61 7.61
N ALA A 102 -11.97 14.46 6.99
CA ALA A 102 -13.36 14.67 7.41
C ALA A 102 -14.19 13.39 7.33
N ALA A 103 -14.04 12.61 6.24
CA ALA A 103 -14.72 11.34 6.05
C ALA A 103 -14.30 10.26 7.07
N VAL A 104 -13.00 10.20 7.41
CA VAL A 104 -12.51 9.28 8.45
C VAL A 104 -13.01 9.69 9.85
N ILE A 105 -13.08 11.00 10.13
CA ILE A 105 -13.61 11.52 11.40
C ILE A 105 -15.11 11.18 11.55
N SER A 106 -15.90 11.30 10.48
CA SER A 106 -17.35 11.03 10.54
C SER A 106 -17.69 9.59 10.92
N VAL A 107 -16.80 8.64 10.59
CA VAL A 107 -16.91 7.22 11.00
C VAL A 107 -16.20 6.91 12.33
N GLY A 108 -15.85 7.93 13.12
CA GLY A 108 -15.28 7.79 14.47
C GLY A 108 -13.79 7.39 14.50
N ARG A 109 -13.08 7.50 13.38
CA ARG A 109 -11.65 7.17 13.30
C ARG A 109 -10.78 8.41 13.49
N LYS A 110 -9.51 8.20 13.89
CA LYS A 110 -8.55 9.28 14.17
C LYS A 110 -7.52 9.40 13.02
N PRO A 111 -7.55 10.48 12.20
CA PRO A 111 -6.63 10.65 11.07
C PRO A 111 -5.15 10.60 11.45
N ARG A 112 -4.77 11.15 12.60
CA ARG A 112 -3.37 11.22 13.05
C ARG A 112 -2.68 9.84 13.19
N ARG A 113 -3.44 8.76 13.34
CA ARG A 113 -2.88 7.39 13.40
C ARG A 113 -2.66 6.75 12.03
N ARG A 114 -3.02 7.45 10.94
CA ARG A 114 -3.11 6.92 9.57
C ARG A 114 -2.58 7.91 8.55
N VAL A 115 -1.72 8.85 8.95
CA VAL A 115 -1.33 9.99 8.10
C VAL A 115 -0.81 9.51 6.73
N ALA A 116 0.09 8.53 6.72
CA ALA A 116 0.61 7.96 5.47
C ALA A 116 -0.49 7.33 4.61
N ASP A 117 -1.28 6.39 5.15
CA ASP A 117 -2.44 5.80 4.45
C ASP A 117 -3.36 6.87 3.84
N LEU A 118 -3.68 7.92 4.60
CA LEU A 118 -4.58 8.97 4.14
C LEU A 118 -3.94 9.87 3.08
N MET A 119 -2.61 10.05 3.09
CA MET A 119 -1.91 10.74 2.00
C MET A 119 -1.88 9.88 0.73
N ILE A 120 -1.64 8.56 0.85
CA ILE A 120 -1.72 7.61 -0.28
C ILE A 120 -3.12 7.65 -0.90
N ALA A 121 -4.17 7.54 -0.05
CA ALA A 121 -5.56 7.64 -0.49
C ALA A 121 -5.85 8.97 -1.18
N SER A 122 -5.29 10.07 -0.69
CA SER A 122 -5.52 11.39 -1.27
C SER A 122 -4.92 11.55 -2.66
N ILE A 123 -3.74 10.95 -2.90
CA ILE A 123 -3.13 10.89 -4.24
C ILE A 123 -4.00 10.03 -5.16
N ALA A 124 -4.43 8.85 -4.69
CA ALA A 124 -5.31 7.96 -5.47
C ALA A 124 -6.60 8.67 -5.91
N ILE A 125 -7.24 9.40 -5.00
CA ILE A 125 -8.45 10.17 -5.28
C ILE A 125 -8.16 11.34 -6.24
N ALA A 126 -7.05 12.07 -6.06
CA ALA A 126 -6.67 13.18 -6.93
C ALA A 126 -6.42 12.72 -8.37
N GLU A 127 -5.78 11.57 -8.54
CA GLU A 127 -5.48 10.97 -9.85
C GLU A 127 -6.65 10.15 -10.42
N GLY A 128 -7.73 9.94 -9.66
CA GLY A 128 -8.85 9.10 -10.08
C GLY A 128 -8.48 7.62 -10.26
N LEU A 129 -7.50 7.13 -9.50
CA LEU A 129 -6.98 5.77 -9.60
C LEU A 129 -7.52 4.88 -8.45
N PRO A 130 -7.89 3.62 -8.71
CA PRO A 130 -8.20 2.66 -7.65
C PRO A 130 -6.94 2.34 -6.83
N LEU A 131 -7.12 2.12 -5.52
CA LEU A 131 -6.05 1.75 -4.60
C LEU A 131 -6.12 0.27 -4.25
N PHE A 132 -5.06 -0.47 -4.60
CA PHE A 132 -4.91 -1.89 -4.32
C PHE A 132 -4.20 -2.10 -2.98
N THR A 133 -4.77 -2.91 -2.09
CA THR A 133 -4.22 -3.14 -0.75
C THR A 133 -4.57 -4.51 -0.18
N THR A 134 -3.66 -5.08 0.62
CA THR A 134 -3.97 -6.26 1.47
C THR A 134 -4.65 -5.89 2.80
N ASN A 135 -4.87 -4.60 3.06
CA ASN A 135 -5.46 -4.09 4.29
C ASN A 135 -6.58 -3.06 3.99
N PRO A 136 -7.71 -3.49 3.39
CA PRO A 136 -8.81 -2.56 3.04
C PRO A 136 -9.40 -1.86 4.27
N ASP A 137 -9.32 -2.49 5.45
CA ASP A 137 -9.72 -1.90 6.72
C ASP A 137 -8.96 -0.63 7.09
N GLY A 138 -7.77 -0.39 6.49
CA GLY A 138 -7.04 0.88 6.61
C GLY A 138 -7.85 2.09 6.13
N PHE A 139 -8.70 1.88 5.13
CA PHE A 139 -9.37 2.95 4.36
C PHE A 139 -10.88 3.07 4.62
N LYS A 140 -11.44 2.27 5.54
CA LYS A 140 -12.86 2.34 5.91
C LYS A 140 -13.32 3.76 6.24
N GLY A 141 -14.44 4.17 5.65
CA GLY A 141 -14.97 5.53 5.72
C GLY A 141 -14.63 6.38 4.49
N LEU A 142 -13.86 5.85 3.54
CA LEU A 142 -13.55 6.51 2.27
C LEU A 142 -14.31 5.91 1.08
N ASP A 143 -15.30 5.05 1.32
CA ASP A 143 -15.97 4.23 0.30
C ASP A 143 -16.66 5.08 -0.80
N GLU A 144 -17.11 6.30 -0.47
CA GLU A 144 -17.71 7.25 -1.42
C GLU A 144 -16.67 8.10 -2.18
N LEU A 145 -15.41 8.10 -1.73
CA LEU A 145 -14.34 8.94 -2.27
C LEU A 145 -13.30 8.14 -3.06
N LEU A 146 -13.01 6.92 -2.61
CA LEU A 146 -11.92 6.09 -3.10
C LEU A 146 -12.41 4.68 -3.43
N THR A 147 -12.10 4.23 -4.65
CA THR A 147 -12.21 2.82 -5.01
C THR A 147 -11.06 2.04 -4.37
N VAL A 148 -11.36 1.27 -3.33
CA VAL A 148 -10.39 0.36 -2.70
C VAL A 148 -10.58 -1.04 -3.26
N VAL A 149 -9.53 -1.61 -3.84
CA VAL A 149 -9.52 -2.96 -4.39
C VAL A 149 -8.78 -3.88 -3.43
N PRO A 150 -9.48 -4.81 -2.76
CA PRO A 150 -8.83 -5.73 -1.85
C PRO A 150 -8.00 -6.74 -2.64
N VAL A 151 -6.78 -6.97 -2.16
CA VAL A 151 -5.87 -8.03 -2.65
C VAL A 151 -5.67 -9.05 -1.55
N THR A 152 -5.71 -10.33 -1.91
CA THR A 152 -5.54 -11.42 -0.95
C THR A 152 -4.18 -11.33 -0.29
N ARG A 153 -4.17 -11.16 1.04
CA ARG A 153 -2.91 -11.15 1.79
C ARG A 153 -2.29 -12.55 1.74
N PRO A 154 -1.08 -12.71 1.18
CA PRO A 154 -0.44 -14.02 1.13
C PRO A 154 -0.19 -14.55 2.54
N ALA A 155 -0.41 -15.85 2.75
CA ALA A 155 0.11 -16.54 3.91
C ALA A 155 1.63 -16.61 3.75
N VAL A 156 2.34 -15.59 4.23
CA VAL A 156 3.80 -15.58 4.21
C VAL A 156 4.25 -16.69 5.16
N LEU A 157 4.57 -17.87 4.60
CA LEU A 157 5.45 -18.80 5.26
C LEU A 157 6.77 -18.04 5.39
N LEU A 158 7.05 -17.53 6.59
CA LEU A 158 8.40 -17.14 6.94
C LEU A 158 9.22 -18.40 6.70
N ASP A 159 9.95 -18.44 5.57
CA ASP A 159 11.03 -19.41 5.39
C ASP A 159 11.92 -19.24 6.62
N ARG A 160 11.79 -20.21 7.53
CA ARG A 160 12.65 -20.37 8.69
C ARG A 160 13.96 -20.99 8.25
#